data_AF-A0A395VAU9-F1
#
_entry.id   AF-A0A395VAU9-F1
#
_cell.length_a   1.000
_cell.length_b   1.000
_cell.length_c   1.000
_cell.angle_alpha   90.00
_cell.angle_beta   90.00
_cell.angle_gamma   90.00
#
_symmetry.space_group_name_H-M   'P 1'
#
loop_
_entity.id
_entity.type
_entity.pdbx_description
1 polymer ?
#
loop_
_entity_poly.entity_id
_entity_poly.type
_entity_poly.pdbx_seq_one_letter_code
_entity_poly.pdbx_strand_id
1 'polypeptide(L)'
;MESIRRLHEEILKREYKAEKQRKEEMRYDQMDCLLLAGEEKTERTIPVCETVFPEKFADLNAVREVLLTPEKQVYALIAPAFMGQFGEGVSPGAIRAALKRAGFSGMVEVAVFADILTLKEALEFDRHVNRDTDFLLTSCCCPVWVSMIRNIYGELVPYMPGAVSPMIAAGRAVKKMHPDAVTVFIGPCLAKKKEAKEPDICDAIDVVLTFQETAMLFEAMGIAPQQMEEDASEHSSGAGRIYARTGGVSEAVVRTVEQLHPGRKIAVRPMQADGGKACKQMIEAIQEGKTEANFFEGMGCVGGCVGGPRALLPREEGSAYVDHYGKEALYQTPLENPYVIELLEKLGFSTVEDFLEKSDLLTRHF
;
A
#
# COMPACT_ATOMS: atom_id res chain seq x y z
N MET A 1 7.17 -27.15 -4.47
CA MET A 1 6.45 -26.02 -3.90
C MET A 1 7.21 -25.52 -2.70
N GLU A 2 7.81 -24.34 -2.85
CA GLU A 2 8.57 -23.68 -1.80
C GLU A 2 7.59 -22.97 -0.87
N SER A 3 7.67 -23.26 0.43
CA SER A 3 6.80 -22.63 1.43
C SER A 3 7.28 -21.22 1.73
N ILE A 4 6.36 -20.25 1.76
CA ILE A 4 6.66 -18.85 2.11
C ILE A 4 7.26 -18.75 3.52
N ARG A 5 6.73 -19.54 4.46
CA ARG A 5 7.26 -19.63 5.82
C ARG A 5 8.68 -20.17 5.85
N ARG A 6 8.98 -21.19 5.05
CA ARG A 6 10.34 -21.73 4.95
C ARG A 6 11.30 -20.69 4.37
N LEU A 7 10.89 -19.97 3.33
CA LEU A 7 11.67 -18.89 2.73
C LEU A 7 11.98 -17.79 3.78
N HIS A 8 10.96 -17.36 4.53
CA HIS A 8 11.12 -16.43 5.66
C HIS A 8 12.12 -16.95 6.70
N GLU A 9 11.98 -18.20 7.17
CA GLU A 9 12.90 -18.80 8.13
C GLU A 9 14.34 -18.91 7.60
N GLU A 10 14.53 -19.18 6.31
CA GLU A 10 15.85 -19.23 5.68
C GLU A 10 16.51 -17.85 5.61
N ILE A 11 15.73 -16.81 5.29
CA ILE A 11 16.20 -15.41 5.27
C ILE A 11 16.56 -14.95 6.68
N LEU A 12 15.68 -15.15 7.65
CA LEU A 12 15.97 -14.83 9.05
C LEU A 12 17.22 -15.56 9.53
N LYS A 13 17.46 -16.82 9.15
CA LYS A 13 18.70 -17.53 9.51
C LYS A 13 19.95 -16.93 8.86
N ARG A 14 19.86 -16.41 7.63
CA ARG A 14 20.98 -15.75 6.94
C ARG A 14 21.29 -14.41 7.58
N GLU A 15 20.26 -13.63 7.88
CA GLU A 15 20.39 -12.30 8.48
C GLU A 15 20.74 -12.37 9.96
N TYR A 16 20.13 -13.26 10.75
CA TYR A 16 20.53 -13.49 12.15
C TYR A 16 21.98 -13.97 12.29
N LYS A 17 22.50 -14.74 11.32
CA LYS A 17 23.93 -15.07 11.25
C LYS A 17 24.80 -13.85 10.94
N ALA A 18 24.28 -12.85 10.22
CA ALA A 18 24.93 -11.57 9.97
C ALA A 18 24.76 -10.58 11.16
N GLU A 19 23.65 -10.67 11.91
CA GLU A 19 23.20 -9.74 12.94
C GLU A 19 23.35 -10.27 14.37
N LYS A 20 24.45 -10.95 14.70
CA LYS A 20 24.74 -11.43 16.08
C LYS A 20 24.89 -10.31 17.14
N GLN A 21 24.38 -9.10 16.88
CA GLN A 21 24.25 -7.97 17.81
C GLN A 21 22.99 -7.12 17.50
N ARG A 22 21.77 -7.63 17.71
CA ARG A 22 20.62 -6.81 18.18
C ARG A 22 19.49 -7.71 18.68
N LYS A 23 18.79 -7.19 19.71
CA LYS A 23 18.01 -7.93 20.72
C LYS A 23 16.64 -8.44 20.26
N GLU A 24 16.20 -9.45 21.02
CA GLU A 24 14.88 -10.07 21.10
C GLU A 24 13.73 -9.08 21.38
N GLU A 25 12.62 -9.23 20.66
CA GLU A 25 11.31 -9.71 21.17
C GLU A 25 10.28 -9.68 20.02
N MET A 26 9.96 -10.84 19.46
CA MET A 26 8.84 -10.99 18.51
C MET A 26 7.52 -11.04 19.30
N ARG A 27 6.71 -9.98 19.23
CA ARG A 27 5.33 -9.98 19.77
C ARG A 27 4.36 -10.49 18.70
N TYR A 28 4.07 -11.79 18.71
CA TYR A 28 3.02 -12.40 17.87
C TYR A 28 1.58 -11.96 18.21
N ASP A 29 1.39 -11.18 19.27
CA ASP A 29 0.06 -10.88 19.85
C ASP A 29 -0.64 -9.65 19.24
N GLN A 30 -0.06 -9.02 18.20
CA GLN A 30 -0.60 -7.77 17.61
C GLN A 30 -1.41 -7.98 16.32
N MET A 31 -1.52 -9.21 15.82
CA MET A 31 -2.22 -9.43 14.56
C MET A 31 -3.74 -9.39 14.70
N ASP A 32 -4.25 -9.62 15.91
CA ASP A 32 -5.65 -9.36 16.23
C ASP A 32 -5.98 -7.88 15.99
N CYS A 33 -5.04 -6.95 16.21
CA CYS A 33 -5.27 -5.52 16.02
C CYS A 33 -5.37 -5.07 14.53
N LEU A 34 -4.72 -5.76 13.58
CA LEU A 34 -4.65 -5.29 12.18
C LEU A 34 -5.99 -5.44 11.47
N LEU A 35 -6.67 -6.58 11.67
CA LEU A 35 -7.85 -6.96 10.89
C LEU A 35 -8.95 -7.59 11.75
N LEU A 36 -8.71 -7.92 13.01
CA LEU A 36 -9.76 -8.33 13.94
C LEU A 36 -10.12 -7.11 14.80
N ALA A 37 -11.09 -6.32 14.32
CA ALA A 37 -11.99 -5.75 15.31
C ALA A 37 -12.49 -6.97 16.09
N GLY A 38 -12.21 -7.04 17.40
CA GLY A 38 -12.47 -8.24 18.19
C GLY A 38 -13.87 -8.78 17.88
N GLU A 39 -14.10 -10.08 18.05
CA GLU A 39 -15.43 -10.69 17.91
C GLU A 39 -16.51 -10.01 18.80
N GLU A 40 -16.09 -9.11 19.69
CA GLU A 40 -16.93 -8.09 20.26
C GLU A 40 -17.37 -7.09 19.19
N LYS A 41 -18.67 -7.07 18.90
CA LYS A 41 -19.36 -5.85 18.43
C LYS A 41 -19.01 -4.74 19.41
N THR A 42 -17.86 -4.13 19.24
CA THR A 42 -17.40 -3.00 20.03
C THR A 42 -18.51 -1.99 19.91
N GLU A 43 -19.05 -1.56 21.06
CA GLU A 43 -20.08 -0.52 21.13
C GLU A 43 -19.49 0.72 20.46
N ARG A 44 -19.72 0.82 19.15
CA ARG A 44 -19.23 1.88 18.31
C ARG A 44 -19.90 3.15 18.81
N THR A 45 -19.11 4.11 19.27
CA THR A 45 -19.66 5.41 19.59
C THR A 45 -20.03 6.08 18.28
N ILE A 46 -21.32 6.17 18.00
CA ILE A 46 -21.81 6.86 16.80
C ILE A 46 -21.54 8.35 17.01
N PRO A 47 -20.70 8.98 16.17
CA PRO A 47 -20.44 10.40 16.29
C PRO A 47 -21.68 11.18 15.86
N VAL A 48 -21.88 12.38 16.41
CA VAL A 48 -22.90 13.30 15.91
C VAL A 48 -22.24 14.21 14.88
N CYS A 49 -22.69 14.16 13.62
CA CYS A 49 -22.27 15.07 12.57
C CYS A 49 -23.50 15.56 11.80
N GLU A 50 -23.93 16.79 12.08
CA GLU A 50 -25.07 17.42 11.41
C GLU A 50 -24.69 18.07 10.07
N THR A 51 -23.38 18.17 9.79
CA THR A 51 -22.85 18.84 8.60
C THR A 51 -23.10 18.03 7.34
N VAL A 52 -23.95 18.58 6.46
CA VAL A 52 -24.13 18.09 5.09
C VAL A 52 -23.24 18.88 4.14
N PHE A 53 -22.33 18.19 3.44
CA PHE A 53 -21.40 18.83 2.52
C PHE A 53 -22.05 19.07 1.15
N PRO A 54 -21.62 20.11 0.40
CA PRO A 54 -22.09 20.34 -0.97
C PRO A 54 -21.95 19.11 -1.88
N GLU A 55 -22.82 18.98 -2.88
CA GLU A 55 -22.92 17.82 -3.79
C GLU A 55 -21.58 17.40 -4.43
N LYS A 56 -20.68 18.36 -4.69
CA LYS A 56 -19.33 18.09 -5.21
C LYS A 56 -18.47 17.19 -4.31
N PHE A 57 -18.86 17.00 -3.05
CA PHE A 57 -18.24 16.10 -2.07
C PHE A 57 -19.13 14.88 -1.80
N ALA A 58 -19.70 14.28 -2.86
CA ALA A 58 -20.58 13.13 -2.75
C ALA A 58 -19.93 11.95 -2.00
N ASP A 59 -18.64 11.67 -2.25
CA ASP A 59 -17.92 10.58 -1.55
C ASP A 59 -17.81 10.84 -0.04
N LEU A 60 -17.59 12.10 0.37
CA LEU A 60 -17.55 12.50 1.77
C LEU A 60 -18.92 12.37 2.45
N ASN A 61 -19.99 12.74 1.74
CA ASN A 61 -21.36 12.53 2.22
C ASN A 61 -21.68 11.04 2.37
N ALA A 62 -21.30 10.21 1.40
CA ALA A 62 -21.50 8.76 1.45
C ALA A 62 -20.77 8.13 2.65
N VAL A 63 -19.52 8.52 2.90
CA VAL A 63 -18.79 8.03 4.09
C VAL A 63 -19.44 8.51 5.38
N ARG A 64 -19.84 9.79 5.49
CA ARG A 64 -20.55 10.29 6.67
C ARG A 64 -21.80 9.43 6.97
N GLU A 65 -22.62 9.17 5.96
CA GLU A 65 -23.86 8.38 6.12
C GLU A 65 -23.59 6.96 6.63
N VAL A 66 -22.58 6.29 6.06
CA VAL A 66 -22.20 4.94 6.51
C VAL A 66 -21.58 4.97 7.93
N LEU A 67 -20.81 6.01 8.27
CA LEU A 67 -20.25 6.17 9.61
C LEU A 67 -21.33 6.37 10.68
N LEU A 68 -22.45 6.99 10.31
CA LEU A 68 -23.62 7.19 11.18
C LEU A 68 -24.52 5.94 11.29
N THR A 69 -24.25 4.87 10.54
CA THR A 69 -25.03 3.64 10.55
C THR A 69 -24.39 2.60 11.50
N PRO A 70 -24.97 2.32 12.69
CA PRO A 70 -24.32 1.50 13.72
C PRO A 70 -24.05 0.05 13.31
N GLU A 71 -24.87 -0.55 12.46
CA GLU A 71 -24.75 -1.96 12.07
C GLU A 71 -23.62 -2.23 11.08
N LYS A 72 -23.06 -1.19 10.44
CA LYS A 72 -22.03 -1.33 9.40
C LYS A 72 -20.63 -1.25 10.01
N GLN A 73 -19.81 -2.27 9.75
CA GLN A 73 -18.38 -2.22 10.02
C GLN A 73 -17.70 -1.40 8.93
N VAL A 74 -16.97 -0.35 9.29
CA VAL A 74 -16.34 0.56 8.32
C VAL A 74 -14.84 0.60 8.56
N TYR A 75 -14.05 0.12 7.61
CA TYR A 75 -12.59 0.10 7.69
C TYR A 75 -11.97 1.22 6.86
N ALA A 76 -11.11 2.00 7.52
CA ALA A 76 -10.29 3.00 6.84
C ALA A 76 -9.00 2.34 6.33
N LEU A 77 -8.76 2.38 5.02
CA LEU A 77 -7.56 1.88 4.38
C LEU A 77 -6.68 3.07 4.01
N ILE A 78 -5.71 3.42 4.85
CA ILE A 78 -4.94 4.66 4.71
C ILE A 78 -3.67 4.46 3.88
N ALA A 79 -3.48 5.29 2.86
CA ALA A 79 -2.34 5.23 1.94
C ALA A 79 -1.02 5.56 2.65
N PRO A 80 0.13 4.97 2.27
CA PRO A 80 1.41 5.18 2.99
C PRO A 80 1.89 6.65 3.04
N ALA A 81 1.34 7.53 2.19
CA ALA A 81 1.68 8.95 2.12
C ALA A 81 1.05 9.81 3.24
N PHE A 82 0.42 9.19 4.24
CA PHE A 82 -0.36 9.90 5.26
C PHE A 82 0.48 10.63 6.31
N MET A 83 1.76 10.26 6.46
CA MET A 83 2.64 10.85 7.47
C MET A 83 2.77 12.36 7.29
N GLY A 84 2.57 13.09 8.38
CA GLY A 84 2.57 14.56 8.44
C GLY A 84 1.31 15.24 7.86
N GLN A 85 0.46 14.54 7.12
CA GLN A 85 -0.66 15.17 6.39
C GLN A 85 -1.70 15.82 7.30
N PHE A 86 -1.89 15.28 8.50
CA PHE A 86 -2.91 15.74 9.45
C PHE A 86 -2.34 16.62 10.57
N GLY A 87 -1.13 17.15 10.38
CA GLY A 87 -0.46 18.08 11.28
C GLY A 87 0.90 17.59 11.76
N GLU A 88 1.72 18.53 12.19
CA GLU A 88 3.05 18.25 12.74
C GLU A 88 2.95 17.45 14.05
N GLY A 89 3.81 16.43 14.21
CA GLY A 89 3.86 15.60 15.41
C GLY A 89 2.71 14.61 15.57
N VAL A 90 1.77 14.53 14.62
CA VAL A 90 0.67 13.55 14.66
C VAL A 90 1.21 12.16 14.30
N SER A 91 1.14 11.23 15.25
CA SER A 91 1.59 9.85 15.06
C SER A 91 0.55 8.98 14.31
N PRO A 92 0.96 7.83 13.73
CA PRO A 92 0.02 6.86 13.17
C PRO A 92 -1.08 6.43 14.16
N GLY A 93 -0.71 6.26 15.43
CA GLY A 93 -1.65 5.89 16.49
C GLY A 93 -2.68 6.98 16.78
N ALA A 94 -2.27 8.26 16.75
CA ALA A 94 -3.19 9.38 16.89
C ALA A 94 -4.19 9.46 15.73
N ILE A 95 -3.77 9.14 14.49
CA ILE A 95 -4.66 9.06 13.33
C ILE A 95 -5.63 7.89 13.45
N ARG A 96 -5.16 6.72 13.90
CA ARG A 96 -6.02 5.56 14.19
C ARG A 96 -7.11 5.91 15.20
N ALA A 97 -6.74 6.56 16.30
CA ALA A 97 -7.67 7.03 17.31
C ALA A 97 -8.66 8.07 16.75
N ALA A 98 -8.19 9.03 15.94
CA ALA A 98 -9.05 10.01 15.27
C ALA A 98 -10.07 9.35 14.33
N LEU A 99 -9.67 8.35 13.56
CA LEU A 99 -10.55 7.59 12.68
C LEU A 99 -11.57 6.77 13.50
N LYS A 100 -11.14 6.08 14.56
CA LYS A 100 -12.07 5.41 15.48
C LYS A 100 -13.07 6.37 16.12
N ARG A 101 -12.61 7.57 16.49
CA ARG A 101 -13.46 8.65 17.02
C ARG A 101 -14.44 9.18 15.98
N ALA A 102 -14.05 9.22 14.70
CA ALA A 102 -14.93 9.51 13.57
C ALA A 102 -15.90 8.35 13.26
N GLY A 103 -15.78 7.23 13.99
CA GLY A 103 -16.63 6.07 13.88
C GLY A 103 -16.00 4.93 13.09
N PHE A 104 -14.82 5.01 12.47
CA PHE A 104 -14.28 3.82 11.79
C PHE A 104 -14.07 2.64 12.76
N SER A 105 -14.43 1.42 12.33
CA SER A 105 -14.22 0.20 13.10
C SER A 105 -12.74 -0.12 13.29
N GLY A 106 -11.92 0.22 12.29
CA GLY A 106 -10.49 -0.01 12.30
C GLY A 106 -9.78 0.78 11.20
N MET A 107 -8.47 0.88 11.36
CA MET A 107 -7.56 1.46 10.38
C MET A 107 -6.59 0.37 9.91
N VAL A 108 -6.48 0.21 8.59
CA VAL A 108 -5.49 -0.64 7.96
C VAL A 108 -4.52 0.27 7.22
N GLU A 109 -3.25 0.21 7.60
CA GLU A 109 -2.21 0.88 6.83
C GLU A 109 -1.96 0.10 5.55
N VAL A 110 -2.22 0.74 4.40
CA VAL A 110 -2.05 0.11 3.09
C VAL A 110 -0.57 -0.25 2.82
N ALA A 111 0.36 0.29 3.60
CA ALA A 111 1.78 -0.05 3.58
C ALA A 111 2.04 -1.56 3.78
N VAL A 112 1.26 -2.27 4.61
CA VAL A 112 1.42 -3.73 4.76
C VAL A 112 1.06 -4.50 3.48
N PHE A 113 0.15 -3.96 2.68
CA PHE A 113 -0.17 -4.53 1.37
C PHE A 113 0.86 -4.11 0.32
N ALA A 114 1.50 -2.94 0.48
CA ALA A 114 2.67 -2.60 -0.33
C ALA A 114 3.84 -3.54 -0.08
N ASP A 115 4.03 -4.05 1.14
CA ASP A 115 4.98 -5.13 1.44
C ASP A 115 4.64 -6.42 0.68
N ILE A 116 3.38 -6.85 0.74
CA ILE A 116 2.90 -8.03 -0.01
C ILE A 116 3.15 -7.86 -1.51
N LEU A 117 2.79 -6.70 -2.07
CA LEU A 117 2.98 -6.44 -3.50
C LEU A 117 4.47 -6.30 -3.87
N THR A 118 5.32 -5.82 -2.96
CA THR A 118 6.78 -5.81 -3.14
C THR A 118 7.31 -7.24 -3.28
N LEU A 119 6.89 -8.15 -2.39
CA LEU A 119 7.27 -9.56 -2.49
C LEU A 119 6.79 -10.15 -3.82
N LYS A 120 5.56 -9.83 -4.25
CA LYS A 120 5.05 -10.28 -5.55
C LYS A 120 5.88 -9.74 -6.70
N GLU A 121 6.15 -8.44 -6.77
CA GLU A 121 6.95 -7.86 -7.86
C GLU A 121 8.39 -8.39 -7.86
N ALA A 122 8.98 -8.65 -6.70
CA ALA A 122 10.30 -9.26 -6.59
C ALA A 122 10.33 -10.70 -7.15
N LEU A 123 9.33 -11.52 -6.82
CA LEU A 123 9.19 -12.87 -7.37
C LEU A 123 8.84 -12.88 -8.86
N GLU A 124 8.02 -11.92 -9.33
CA GLU A 124 7.71 -11.75 -10.75
C GLU A 124 8.95 -11.33 -11.54
N PHE A 125 9.77 -10.42 -10.99
CA PHE A 125 11.07 -10.08 -11.56
C PHE A 125 11.99 -11.30 -11.59
N ASP A 126 11.99 -12.12 -10.54
CA ASP A 126 12.72 -13.37 -10.52
C ASP A 126 12.33 -14.32 -11.65
N ARG A 127 11.03 -14.54 -11.80
CA ARG A 127 10.47 -15.40 -12.83
C ARG A 127 10.73 -14.92 -14.25
N HIS A 128 10.67 -13.61 -14.51
CA HIS A 128 10.66 -13.07 -15.87
C HIS A 128 12.00 -12.51 -16.37
N VAL A 129 12.91 -12.07 -15.48
CA VAL A 129 14.16 -11.40 -15.90
C VAL A 129 15.35 -12.35 -15.83
N ASN A 130 15.55 -13.12 -16.90
CA ASN A 130 16.58 -14.17 -16.95
C ASN A 130 17.68 -13.90 -18.00
N ARG A 131 17.48 -12.90 -18.86
CA ARG A 131 18.41 -12.43 -19.88
C ARG A 131 18.58 -10.92 -19.73
N ASP A 132 19.71 -10.38 -20.20
CA ASP A 132 19.97 -8.93 -20.14
C ASP A 132 18.99 -8.08 -20.95
N THR A 133 18.23 -8.71 -21.87
CA THR A 133 17.18 -8.09 -22.68
C THR A 133 15.81 -8.09 -22.00
N ASP A 134 15.64 -8.87 -20.94
CA ASP A 134 14.36 -8.98 -20.25
C ASP A 134 14.19 -7.79 -19.30
N PHE A 135 12.96 -7.31 -19.16
CA PHE A 135 12.63 -6.23 -18.24
C PHE A 135 11.21 -6.35 -17.72
N LEU A 136 10.91 -5.57 -16.68
CA LEU A 136 9.60 -5.54 -16.03
C LEU A 136 9.19 -4.10 -15.73
N LEU A 137 7.90 -3.80 -15.95
CA LEU A 137 7.27 -2.53 -15.61
C LEU A 137 6.49 -2.71 -14.31
N THR A 138 6.57 -1.74 -13.39
CA THR A 138 5.74 -1.79 -12.18
C THR A 138 4.26 -1.79 -12.54
N SER A 139 3.49 -2.54 -11.76
CA SER A 139 2.07 -2.81 -12.08
C SER A 139 1.10 -2.38 -10.99
N CYS A 140 1.58 -2.27 -9.75
CA CYS A 140 0.69 -2.18 -8.60
C CYS A 140 0.46 -0.74 -8.08
N CYS A 141 1.38 0.21 -8.25
CA CYS A 141 1.31 1.43 -7.42
C CYS A 141 0.50 2.59 -8.04
N CYS A 142 0.78 2.97 -9.29
CA CYS A 142 0.26 4.21 -9.87
C CYS A 142 -0.79 3.97 -10.99
N PRO A 143 -2.07 4.34 -10.79
CA PRO A 143 -3.12 4.15 -11.80
C PRO A 143 -2.86 4.93 -13.10
N VAL A 144 -2.20 6.08 -13.00
CA VAL A 144 -1.87 6.91 -14.18
C VAL A 144 -0.85 6.21 -15.05
N TRP A 145 0.16 5.58 -14.46
CA TRP A 145 1.17 4.78 -15.15
C TRP A 145 0.54 3.55 -15.83
N VAL A 146 -0.22 2.76 -15.07
CA VAL A 146 -0.92 1.58 -15.59
C VAL A 146 -1.87 1.95 -16.73
N SER A 147 -2.66 3.01 -16.56
CA SER A 147 -3.58 3.48 -17.59
C SER A 147 -2.86 4.02 -18.83
N MET A 148 -1.69 4.66 -18.67
CA MET A 148 -0.88 5.13 -19.79
C MET A 148 -0.37 3.95 -20.62
N ILE A 149 0.17 2.90 -19.98
CA ILE A 149 0.60 1.69 -20.66
C ILE A 149 -0.57 1.02 -21.38
N ARG A 150 -1.67 0.73 -20.68
CA ARG A 150 -2.81 0.02 -21.27
C ARG A 150 -3.46 0.74 -22.46
N ASN A 151 -3.64 2.06 -22.35
CA ASN A 151 -4.45 2.80 -23.32
C ASN A 151 -3.65 3.41 -24.47
N ILE A 152 -2.35 3.63 -24.29
CA ILE A 152 -1.50 4.35 -25.25
C ILE A 152 -0.37 3.46 -25.77
N TYR A 153 0.21 2.61 -24.91
CA TYR A 153 1.38 1.79 -25.21
C TYR A 153 1.08 0.31 -24.97
N GLY A 154 -0.01 -0.18 -25.58
CA GLY A 154 -0.56 -1.51 -25.34
C GLY A 154 0.41 -2.66 -25.62
N GLU A 155 1.40 -2.44 -26.48
CA GLU A 155 2.51 -3.36 -26.75
C GLU A 155 3.40 -3.63 -25.54
N LEU A 156 3.37 -2.75 -24.53
CA LEU A 156 4.13 -2.90 -23.29
C LEU A 156 3.38 -3.65 -22.18
N VAL A 157 2.08 -3.92 -22.36
CA VAL A 157 1.26 -4.66 -21.38
C VAL A 157 1.85 -6.04 -21.02
N PRO A 158 2.41 -6.84 -21.95
CA PRO A 158 3.03 -8.12 -21.61
C PRO A 158 4.22 -8.03 -20.64
N TYR A 159 4.84 -6.86 -20.49
CA TYR A 159 5.97 -6.63 -19.58
C TYR A 159 5.54 -6.06 -18.23
N MET A 160 4.23 -5.88 -18.01
CA MET A 160 3.65 -5.41 -16.76
C MET A 160 2.86 -6.55 -16.11
N PRO A 161 3.29 -7.09 -14.96
CA PRO A 161 2.56 -8.14 -14.26
C PRO A 161 1.12 -7.73 -13.97
N GLY A 162 0.19 -8.68 -13.96
CA GLY A 162 -1.21 -8.42 -13.67
C GLY A 162 -1.51 -8.22 -12.19
N ALA A 163 -0.71 -7.46 -11.43
CA ALA A 163 -0.95 -7.23 -10.01
C ALA A 163 -1.94 -6.09 -9.76
N VAL A 164 -2.76 -6.23 -8.72
CA VAL A 164 -3.62 -5.13 -8.23
C VAL A 164 -2.82 -4.14 -7.40
N SER A 165 -3.39 -2.97 -7.13
CA SER A 165 -2.74 -2.03 -6.23
C SER A 165 -2.82 -2.41 -4.77
N PRO A 166 -1.91 -1.91 -3.91
CA PRO A 166 -2.00 -2.10 -2.46
C PRO A 166 -3.37 -1.70 -1.88
N MET A 167 -4.01 -0.67 -2.45
CA MET A 167 -5.38 -0.27 -2.10
C MET A 167 -6.38 -1.43 -2.34
N ILE A 168 -6.38 -2.00 -3.54
CA ILE A 168 -7.30 -3.08 -3.93
C ILE A 168 -7.01 -4.35 -3.14
N ALA A 169 -5.74 -4.70 -2.96
CA ALA A 169 -5.33 -5.84 -2.14
C ALA A 169 -5.80 -5.70 -0.70
N ALA A 170 -5.66 -4.51 -0.10
CA ALA A 170 -6.15 -4.21 1.24
C ALA A 170 -7.68 -4.35 1.34
N GLY A 171 -8.43 -3.81 0.37
CA GLY A 171 -9.89 -3.90 0.34
C GLY A 171 -10.38 -5.34 0.23
N ARG A 172 -9.83 -6.11 -0.71
CA ARG A 172 -10.14 -7.54 -0.89
C ARG A 172 -9.80 -8.36 0.36
N ALA A 173 -8.66 -8.08 1.00
CA ALA A 173 -8.28 -8.76 2.22
C ALA A 173 -9.29 -8.48 3.33
N VAL A 174 -9.65 -7.21 3.58
CA VAL A 174 -10.66 -6.85 4.59
C VAL A 174 -11.99 -7.54 4.30
N LYS A 175 -12.50 -7.50 3.06
CA LYS A 175 -13.76 -8.16 2.69
C LYS A 175 -13.71 -9.68 2.77
N LYS A 176 -12.54 -10.30 2.60
CA LYS A 176 -12.36 -11.75 2.81
C LYS A 176 -12.56 -12.15 4.27
N MET A 177 -12.12 -11.32 5.23
CA MET A 177 -12.29 -11.59 6.66
C MET A 177 -13.61 -11.06 7.21
N HIS A 178 -14.10 -9.94 6.66
CA HIS A 178 -15.35 -9.27 7.04
C HIS A 178 -16.21 -9.03 5.80
N PRO A 179 -16.98 -10.03 5.34
CA PRO A 179 -17.73 -9.96 4.07
C PRO A 179 -18.70 -8.77 3.95
N ASP A 180 -19.27 -8.31 5.08
CA ASP A 180 -20.22 -7.19 5.12
C ASP A 180 -19.57 -5.82 5.41
N ALA A 181 -18.23 -5.77 5.51
CA ALA A 181 -17.51 -4.54 5.82
C ALA A 181 -17.57 -3.55 4.65
N VAL A 182 -17.75 -2.28 5.00
CA VAL A 182 -17.55 -1.16 4.11
C VAL A 182 -16.09 -0.73 4.18
N THR A 183 -15.46 -0.62 3.03
CA THR A 183 -14.05 -0.27 2.86
C THR A 183 -13.92 1.13 2.30
N VAL A 184 -13.22 2.00 3.05
CA VAL A 184 -12.98 3.39 2.67
C VAL A 184 -11.49 3.61 2.52
N PHE A 185 -11.01 3.77 1.29
CA PHE A 185 -9.61 4.14 1.07
C PHE A 185 -9.41 5.64 1.30
N ILE A 186 -8.33 6.00 2.00
CA ILE A 186 -7.96 7.38 2.31
C ILE A 186 -6.58 7.66 1.72
N GLY A 187 -6.47 8.59 0.77
CA GLY A 187 -5.19 8.86 0.11
C GLY A 187 -5.09 10.21 -0.62
N PRO A 188 -3.96 10.52 -1.25
CA PRO A 188 -3.75 11.82 -1.90
C PRO A 188 -4.17 11.84 -3.38
N CYS A 189 -4.61 10.70 -3.94
CA CYS A 189 -4.72 10.49 -5.37
C CYS A 189 -6.18 10.49 -5.86
N LEU A 190 -6.53 11.37 -6.79
CA LEU A 190 -7.84 11.37 -7.44
C LEU A 190 -8.04 10.18 -8.39
N ALA A 191 -6.97 9.69 -9.02
CA ALA A 191 -7.06 8.56 -9.95
C ALA A 191 -7.52 7.26 -9.25
N LYS A 192 -7.28 7.14 -7.93
CA LYS A 192 -7.78 6.02 -7.12
C LYS A 192 -9.31 5.96 -7.07
N LYS A 193 -10.03 7.09 -7.13
CA LYS A 193 -11.50 7.12 -7.24
C LYS A 193 -11.99 6.45 -8.54
N LYS A 194 -11.20 6.52 -9.62
CA LYS A 194 -11.51 5.85 -10.89
C LYS A 194 -11.07 4.38 -10.87
N GLU A 195 -9.88 4.08 -10.35
CA GLU A 195 -9.36 2.70 -10.23
C GLU A 195 -10.32 1.81 -9.44
N ALA A 196 -10.82 2.29 -8.30
CA ALA A 196 -11.77 1.55 -7.45
C ALA A 196 -13.08 1.18 -8.16
N LYS A 197 -13.38 1.80 -9.31
CA LYS A 197 -14.60 1.57 -10.10
C LYS A 197 -14.32 0.78 -11.39
N GLU A 198 -13.09 0.32 -11.61
CA GLU A 198 -12.76 -0.50 -12.78
C GLU A 198 -13.45 -1.88 -12.69
N PRO A 199 -14.10 -2.38 -13.76
CA PRO A 199 -14.96 -3.57 -13.68
C PRO A 199 -14.30 -4.86 -13.17
N ASP A 200 -12.99 -5.00 -13.34
CA ASP A 200 -12.20 -6.16 -12.92
C ASP A 200 -11.79 -6.15 -11.44
N ILE A 201 -11.93 -4.99 -10.77
CA ILE A 201 -11.44 -4.76 -9.41
C ILE A 201 -12.39 -3.94 -8.52
N CYS A 202 -13.61 -3.65 -8.99
CA CYS A 202 -14.60 -2.87 -8.24
C CYS A 202 -15.24 -3.62 -7.05
N ASP A 203 -14.81 -4.85 -6.79
CA ASP A 203 -15.21 -5.64 -5.63
C ASP A 203 -14.55 -5.15 -4.33
N ALA A 204 -13.40 -4.46 -4.43
CA ALA A 204 -12.51 -4.23 -3.30
C ALA A 204 -12.83 -3.01 -2.44
N ILE A 205 -13.19 -1.87 -3.04
CA ILE A 205 -13.27 -0.56 -2.38
C ILE A 205 -14.64 0.06 -2.61
N ASP A 206 -15.34 0.42 -1.53
CA ASP A 206 -16.67 1.00 -1.62
C ASP A 206 -16.63 2.52 -1.82
N VAL A 207 -15.73 3.21 -1.11
CA VAL A 207 -15.54 4.67 -1.24
C VAL A 207 -14.06 5.05 -1.17
N VAL A 208 -13.67 6.10 -1.89
CA VAL A 208 -12.33 6.68 -1.83
C VAL A 208 -12.43 8.12 -1.36
N LEU A 209 -11.82 8.43 -0.21
CA LEU A 209 -11.63 9.79 0.30
C LEU A 209 -10.21 10.27 0.05
N THR A 210 -10.11 11.57 -0.20
CA THR A 210 -8.84 12.26 -0.26
C THR A 210 -8.37 12.72 1.12
N PHE A 211 -7.09 13.04 1.31
CA PHE A 211 -6.63 13.64 2.57
C PHE A 211 -7.34 14.97 2.88
N GLN A 212 -7.59 15.80 1.85
CA GLN A 212 -8.41 17.02 1.98
C GLN A 212 -9.85 16.72 2.45
N GLU A 213 -10.53 15.75 1.84
CA GLU A 213 -11.89 15.35 2.26
C GLU A 213 -11.89 14.75 3.68
N THR A 214 -10.84 14.05 4.06
CA THR A 214 -10.68 13.49 5.41
C THR A 214 -10.43 14.58 6.46
N ALA A 215 -9.64 15.60 6.13
CA ALA A 215 -9.47 16.76 7.01
C ALA A 215 -10.79 17.53 7.21
N MET A 216 -11.60 17.68 6.14
CA MET A 216 -12.93 18.27 6.25
C MET A 216 -13.87 17.42 7.12
N LEU A 217 -13.77 16.09 7.06
CA LEU A 217 -14.52 15.19 7.92
C LEU A 217 -14.15 15.41 9.40
N PHE A 218 -12.86 15.45 9.70
CA PHE A 218 -12.37 15.70 11.07
C PHE A 218 -12.81 17.06 11.59
N GLU A 219 -12.70 18.12 10.78
CA GLU A 219 -13.16 19.47 11.14
C GLU A 219 -14.67 19.49 11.44
N ALA A 220 -15.49 18.91 10.56
CA ALA A 220 -16.94 18.86 10.73
C ALA A 220 -17.40 18.05 11.95
N MET A 221 -16.53 17.20 12.49
CA MET A 221 -16.80 16.36 13.66
C MET A 221 -16.08 16.87 14.92
N GLY A 222 -15.36 17.99 14.83
CA GLY A 222 -14.58 18.54 15.94
C GLY A 222 -13.45 17.62 16.41
N ILE A 223 -12.89 16.80 15.52
CA ILE A 223 -11.81 15.86 15.82
C ILE A 223 -10.47 16.53 15.47
N ALA A 224 -9.61 16.69 16.47
CA ALA A 224 -8.25 17.17 16.30
C ALA A 224 -7.27 16.00 16.52
N PRO A 225 -6.67 15.41 15.45
CA PRO A 225 -5.73 14.30 15.59
C PRO A 225 -4.57 14.56 16.58
N GLN A 226 -4.12 15.81 16.69
CA GLN A 226 -3.06 16.25 17.62
C GLN A 226 -3.43 16.06 19.10
N GLN A 227 -4.72 15.95 19.42
CA GLN A 227 -5.24 15.83 20.78
C GLN A 227 -5.66 14.40 21.13
N MET A 228 -5.50 13.45 20.18
CA MET A 228 -5.88 12.06 20.40
C MET A 228 -4.80 11.32 21.18
N GLU A 229 -5.23 10.43 22.09
CA GLU A 229 -4.33 9.47 22.72
C GLU A 229 -3.86 8.44 21.70
N GLU A 230 -2.62 7.97 21.85
CA GLU A 230 -2.03 7.04 20.88
C GLU A 230 -2.68 5.65 20.93
N ASP A 231 -3.20 5.22 19.78
CA ASP A 231 -3.62 3.84 19.53
C ASP A 231 -2.57 3.15 18.64
N ALA A 232 -1.44 2.79 19.25
CA ALA A 232 -0.28 2.28 18.53
C ALA A 232 -0.51 0.87 17.98
N SER A 233 -0.30 0.72 16.67
CA SER A 233 -0.41 -0.58 16.00
C SER A 233 0.34 -0.50 14.67
N GLU A 234 1.46 -1.23 14.58
CA GLU A 234 2.41 -1.16 13.46
C GLU A 234 2.62 -2.54 12.86
N HIS A 235 2.41 -2.65 11.54
CA HIS A 235 2.49 -3.94 10.85
C HIS A 235 3.26 -3.90 9.53
N SER A 236 3.55 -2.70 9.01
CA SER A 236 4.26 -2.53 7.73
C SER A 236 5.77 -2.42 7.94
N SER A 237 6.54 -2.92 6.98
CA SER A 237 7.98 -2.74 6.91
C SER A 237 8.37 -1.36 6.33
N GLY A 238 9.65 -1.02 6.42
CA GLY A 238 10.21 0.18 5.78
C GLY A 238 9.95 0.22 4.28
N ALA A 239 10.05 -0.93 3.60
CA ALA A 239 9.79 -1.07 2.16
C ALA A 239 8.35 -0.66 1.78
N GLY A 240 7.35 -1.14 2.52
CA GLY A 240 5.94 -0.78 2.29
C GLY A 240 5.64 0.68 2.60
N ARG A 241 6.30 1.29 3.59
CA ARG A 241 6.13 2.71 3.95
C ARG A 241 6.65 3.64 2.84
N ILE A 242 7.82 3.36 2.27
CA ILE A 242 8.45 4.24 1.27
C ILE A 242 7.79 4.24 -0.11
N TYR A 243 6.85 3.33 -0.40
CA TYR A 243 6.05 3.32 -1.63
C TYR A 243 5.38 4.66 -1.95
N ALA A 244 5.18 5.49 -0.94
CA ALA A 244 4.53 6.78 -1.08
C ALA A 244 5.34 7.81 -1.89
N ARG A 245 6.64 7.61 -2.11
CA ARG A 245 7.47 8.51 -2.93
C ARG A 245 8.06 7.82 -4.16
N THR A 246 8.41 8.61 -5.17
CA THR A 246 9.10 8.09 -6.36
C THR A 246 10.41 7.40 -5.97
N GLY A 247 10.67 6.23 -6.57
CA GLY A 247 11.81 5.38 -6.27
C GLY A 247 11.60 4.46 -5.07
N GLY A 248 10.51 4.62 -4.31
CA GLY A 248 10.23 3.78 -3.15
C GLY A 248 9.93 2.33 -3.54
N VAL A 249 9.21 2.13 -4.65
CA VAL A 249 8.92 0.79 -5.18
C VAL A 249 10.19 0.13 -5.70
N SER A 250 10.99 0.86 -6.47
CA SER A 250 12.30 0.40 -6.94
C SER A 250 13.20 -0.04 -5.80
N GLU A 251 13.34 0.80 -4.77
CA GLU A 251 14.17 0.49 -3.60
C GLU A 251 13.68 -0.75 -2.86
N ALA A 252 12.37 -0.85 -2.64
CA ALA A 252 11.75 -2.00 -2.00
C ALA A 252 11.98 -3.30 -2.78
N VAL A 253 11.79 -3.28 -4.11
CA VAL A 253 11.97 -4.45 -4.98
C VAL A 253 13.45 -4.84 -5.09
N VAL A 254 14.37 -3.87 -5.27
CA VAL A 254 15.81 -4.14 -5.31
C VAL A 254 16.25 -4.90 -4.06
N ARG A 255 15.93 -4.37 -2.86
CA ARG A 255 16.29 -5.00 -1.58
C ARG A 255 15.70 -6.40 -1.44
N THR A 256 14.43 -6.56 -1.80
CA THR A 256 13.72 -7.83 -1.68
C THR A 256 14.28 -8.89 -2.64
N VAL A 257 14.59 -8.54 -3.88
CA VAL A 257 15.22 -9.45 -4.86
C VAL A 257 16.62 -9.87 -4.39
N GLU A 258 17.41 -8.94 -3.85
CA GLU A 258 18.75 -9.25 -3.32
C GLU A 258 18.69 -10.22 -2.13
N GLN A 259 17.67 -10.12 -1.27
CA GLN A 259 17.44 -11.04 -0.16
C GLN A 259 16.98 -12.43 -0.62
N LEU A 260 16.07 -12.48 -1.61
CA LEU A 260 15.61 -13.75 -2.19
C LEU A 260 16.78 -14.52 -2.81
N HIS A 261 17.58 -13.86 -3.64
CA HIS A 261 18.67 -14.48 -4.39
C HIS A 261 19.98 -13.68 -4.31
N PRO A 262 20.72 -13.78 -3.18
CA PRO A 262 22.02 -13.14 -3.04
C PRO A 262 22.99 -13.61 -4.13
N GLY A 263 23.59 -12.66 -4.86
CA GLY A 263 24.56 -12.97 -5.91
C GLY A 263 23.95 -13.44 -7.25
N ARG A 264 22.67 -13.14 -7.51
CA ARG A 264 22.05 -13.31 -8.83
C ARG A 264 22.92 -12.68 -9.93
N LYS A 265 23.01 -13.37 -11.08
CA LYS A 265 23.81 -12.91 -12.23
C LYS A 265 23.32 -11.58 -12.82
N ILE A 266 22.01 -11.40 -12.89
CA ILE A 266 21.36 -10.18 -13.39
C ILE A 266 20.79 -9.44 -12.19
N ALA A 267 21.45 -8.35 -11.80
CA ALA A 267 20.97 -7.46 -10.74
C ALA A 267 19.75 -6.66 -11.23
N VAL A 268 18.92 -6.21 -10.28
CA VAL A 268 17.86 -5.23 -10.54
C VAL A 268 18.53 -3.88 -10.84
N ARG A 269 18.28 -3.34 -12.04
CA ARG A 269 18.75 -2.03 -12.49
C ARG A 269 17.52 -1.16 -12.69
N PRO A 270 17.07 -0.44 -11.65
CA PRO A 270 15.83 0.29 -11.73
C PRO A 270 16.00 1.64 -12.45
N MET A 271 14.97 2.05 -13.19
CA MET A 271 14.82 3.42 -13.68
C MET A 271 13.50 3.98 -13.16
N GLN A 272 13.51 5.21 -12.65
CA GLN A 272 12.33 5.87 -12.09
C GLN A 272 11.87 7.03 -12.96
N ALA A 273 10.55 7.16 -13.13
CA ALA A 273 9.91 8.27 -13.82
C ALA A 273 9.06 9.06 -12.82
N ASP A 274 9.43 10.34 -12.64
CA ASP A 274 8.78 11.26 -11.73
C ASP A 274 7.84 12.23 -12.46
N GLY A 275 6.55 11.92 -12.45
CA GLY A 275 5.52 12.68 -13.16
C GLY A 275 5.24 12.16 -14.58
N GLY A 276 4.05 12.49 -15.10
CA GLY A 276 3.58 11.99 -16.40
C GLY A 276 4.48 12.30 -17.60
N LYS A 277 5.21 13.42 -17.59
CA LYS A 277 6.19 13.75 -18.66
C LYS A 277 7.37 12.78 -18.64
N ALA A 278 7.95 12.51 -17.46
CA ALA A 278 9.03 11.56 -17.31
C ALA A 278 8.56 10.13 -17.62
N CYS A 279 7.32 9.76 -17.26
CA CYS A 279 6.75 8.46 -17.63
C CYS A 279 6.73 8.27 -19.14
N LYS A 280 6.28 9.29 -19.88
CA LYS A 280 6.29 9.25 -21.35
C LYS A 280 7.71 9.10 -21.90
N GLN A 281 8.67 9.88 -21.40
CA GLN A 281 10.07 9.82 -21.84
C GLN A 281 10.73 8.46 -21.55
N MET A 282 10.42 7.86 -20.40
CA MET A 282 10.88 6.52 -20.04
C MET A 282 10.34 5.48 -21.01
N ILE A 283 9.04 5.53 -21.35
CA ILE A 283 8.43 4.62 -22.32
C ILE A 283 9.07 4.76 -23.70
N GLU A 284 9.28 6.00 -24.18
CA GLU A 284 9.98 6.26 -25.44
C GLU A 284 11.39 5.66 -25.43
N ALA A 285 12.14 5.82 -24.33
CA ALA A 285 13.48 5.22 -24.18
C ALA A 285 13.46 3.68 -24.20
N ILE A 286 12.43 3.05 -23.62
CA ILE A 286 12.24 1.58 -23.68
C ILE A 286 11.99 1.14 -25.13
N GLN A 287 11.06 1.79 -25.83
CA GLN A 287 10.70 1.44 -27.22
C GLN A 287 11.88 1.63 -28.19
N GLU A 288 12.72 2.64 -27.96
CA GLU A 288 13.92 2.92 -28.76
C GLU A 288 15.13 2.05 -28.38
N GLY A 289 15.02 1.23 -27.32
CA GLY A 289 16.14 0.44 -26.80
C GLY A 289 17.27 1.29 -26.20
N LYS A 290 16.96 2.52 -25.74
CA LYS A 290 17.91 3.48 -25.19
C LYS A 290 17.92 3.45 -23.65
N THR A 291 18.04 2.25 -23.09
CA THR A 291 18.10 2.05 -21.64
C THR A 291 18.82 0.75 -21.32
N GLU A 292 19.57 0.74 -20.22
CA GLU A 292 20.21 -0.47 -19.67
C GLU A 292 19.44 -1.00 -18.44
N ALA A 293 18.37 -0.31 -18.04
CA ALA A 293 17.51 -0.71 -16.93
C ALA A 293 16.65 -1.92 -17.30
N ASN A 294 16.35 -2.74 -16.30
CA ASN A 294 15.49 -3.93 -16.43
C ASN A 294 14.27 -3.89 -15.50
N PHE A 295 14.12 -2.82 -14.72
CA PHE A 295 12.97 -2.58 -13.86
C PHE A 295 12.56 -1.12 -13.96
N PHE A 296 11.30 -0.85 -14.27
CA PHE A 296 10.84 0.51 -14.57
C PHE A 296 9.68 0.90 -13.66
N GLU A 297 9.90 1.93 -12.84
CA GLU A 297 8.89 2.50 -11.96
C GLU A 297 8.36 3.81 -12.51
N GLY A 298 7.06 3.86 -12.81
CA GLY A 298 6.38 5.08 -13.23
C GLY A 298 5.45 5.66 -12.16
N MET A 299 5.62 6.94 -11.83
CA MET A 299 4.72 7.70 -10.99
C MET A 299 4.12 8.88 -11.77
N GLY A 300 2.80 8.96 -11.86
CA GLY A 300 2.11 10.02 -12.61
C GLY A 300 2.23 11.42 -12.00
N CYS A 301 2.46 11.50 -10.69
CA CYS A 301 2.66 12.74 -9.94
C CYS A 301 4.16 12.94 -9.64
N VAL A 302 4.60 14.21 -9.67
CA VAL A 302 5.96 14.59 -9.26
C VAL A 302 6.11 14.42 -7.75
N GLY A 303 7.14 13.70 -7.32
CA GLY A 303 7.35 13.23 -5.95
C GLY A 303 6.64 11.92 -5.61
N GLY A 304 5.86 11.32 -6.52
CA GLY A 304 5.07 10.12 -6.22
C GLY A 304 3.75 10.45 -5.50
N CYS A 305 3.29 9.54 -4.64
CA CYS A 305 2.00 9.72 -3.93
C CYS A 305 2.03 10.91 -2.96
N VAL A 306 3.15 11.21 -2.31
CA VAL A 306 3.30 12.40 -1.45
C VAL A 306 3.11 13.71 -2.22
N GLY A 307 3.35 13.70 -3.54
CA GLY A 307 3.02 14.82 -4.45
C GLY A 307 1.66 14.69 -5.12
N GLY A 308 0.78 13.82 -4.61
CA GLY A 308 -0.57 13.66 -5.13
C GLY A 308 -1.39 14.95 -5.03
N PRO A 309 -2.35 15.17 -5.95
CA PRO A 309 -3.04 16.45 -6.10
C PRO A 309 -3.90 16.86 -4.89
N ARG A 310 -4.14 15.93 -3.97
CA ARG A 310 -4.94 16.15 -2.76
C ARG A 310 -4.17 15.89 -1.47
N ALA A 311 -2.83 15.93 -1.54
CA ALA A 311 -2.00 16.09 -0.36
C ALA A 311 -2.27 17.45 0.32
N LEU A 312 -2.02 17.51 1.62
CA LEU A 312 -2.11 18.69 2.47
C LEU A 312 -0.74 19.35 2.67
N LEU A 313 0.34 18.57 2.57
CA LEU A 313 1.71 19.05 2.70
C LEU A 313 2.40 19.23 1.34
N PRO A 314 3.43 20.09 1.26
CA PRO A 314 4.40 20.08 0.17
C PRO A 314 5.05 18.70 0.02
N ARG A 315 5.29 18.29 -1.23
CA ARG A 315 5.80 16.94 -1.54
C ARG A 315 7.19 16.69 -0.95
N GLU A 316 8.04 17.71 -0.83
CA GLU A 316 9.38 17.60 -0.27
C GLU A 316 9.32 17.25 1.23
N GLU A 317 8.41 17.88 1.98
CA GLU A 317 8.14 17.55 3.38
C GLU A 317 7.51 16.17 3.52
N GLY A 318 6.52 15.85 2.66
CA GLY A 318 5.89 14.53 2.63
C GLY A 318 6.90 13.40 2.38
N SER A 319 7.84 13.58 1.45
CA SER A 319 8.93 12.63 1.22
C SER A 319 9.80 12.44 2.46
N ALA A 320 10.18 13.54 3.12
CA ALA A 320 11.01 13.48 4.32
C ALA A 320 10.30 12.73 5.47
N TYR A 321 9.01 12.99 5.69
CA TYR A 321 8.21 12.28 6.69
C TYR A 321 8.11 10.79 6.39
N VAL A 322 7.84 10.42 5.13
CA VAL A 322 7.75 9.02 4.72
C VAL A 322 9.10 8.30 4.85
N ASP A 323 10.21 8.93 4.45
CA ASP A 323 11.55 8.34 4.59
C ASP A 323 11.96 8.19 6.06
N HIS A 324 11.59 9.14 6.92
CA HIS A 324 11.81 9.02 8.35
C HIS A 324 11.00 7.86 8.93
N TYR A 325 9.70 7.81 8.64
CA TYR A 325 8.81 6.76 9.10
C TYR A 325 9.22 5.36 8.60
N GLY A 326 9.73 5.26 7.37
CA GLY A 326 10.30 4.02 6.83
C GLY A 326 11.53 3.54 7.58
N LYS A 327 12.43 4.45 7.98
CA LYS A 327 13.64 4.12 8.77
C LYS A 327 13.33 3.66 10.19
N GLU A 328 12.22 4.12 10.76
CA GLU A 328 11.77 3.73 12.10
C GLU A 328 11.05 2.37 12.13
N ALA A 329 10.74 1.78 10.98
CA ALA A 329 10.08 0.49 10.92
C ALA A 329 10.93 -0.62 11.57
N LEU A 330 10.29 -1.46 12.39
CA LEU A 330 10.94 -2.60 13.05
C LEU A 330 11.57 -3.58 12.05
N TYR A 331 10.92 -3.77 10.91
CA TYR A 331 11.39 -4.60 9.80
C TYR A 331 11.59 -3.73 8.57
N GLN A 332 12.64 -3.99 7.79
CA GLN A 332 12.97 -3.15 6.64
C GLN A 332 12.41 -3.71 5.32
N THR A 333 12.11 -5.00 5.26
CA THR A 333 11.60 -5.68 4.07
C THR A 333 10.38 -6.56 4.39
N PRO A 334 9.56 -6.92 3.37
CA PRO A 334 8.47 -7.88 3.56
C PRO A 334 8.93 -9.25 4.05
N LEU A 335 10.16 -9.67 3.71
CA LEU A 335 10.68 -10.99 4.02
C LEU A 335 11.16 -11.12 5.46
N GLU A 336 11.55 -10.02 6.10
CA GLU A 336 11.86 -9.95 7.52
C GLU A 336 10.58 -9.89 8.39
N ASN A 337 9.49 -9.39 7.83
CA ASN A 337 8.30 -8.99 8.58
C ASN A 337 7.35 -10.18 8.86
N PRO A 338 7.25 -10.67 10.11
CA PRO A 338 6.40 -11.82 10.45
C PRO A 338 4.91 -11.54 10.21
N TYR A 339 4.45 -10.29 10.33
CA TYR A 339 3.06 -9.93 10.09
C TYR A 339 2.66 -10.14 8.62
N VAL A 340 3.59 -9.87 7.69
CA VAL A 340 3.36 -10.10 6.26
C VAL A 340 3.19 -11.59 5.99
N ILE A 341 4.04 -12.43 6.59
CA ILE A 341 4.00 -13.89 6.42
C ILE A 341 2.71 -14.48 6.99
N GLU A 342 2.34 -14.08 8.20
CA GLU A 342 1.12 -14.58 8.85
C GLU A 342 -0.16 -14.08 8.13
N LEU A 343 -0.15 -12.85 7.62
CA LEU A 343 -1.23 -12.34 6.77
C LEU A 343 -1.35 -13.12 5.47
N LEU A 344 -0.24 -13.44 4.80
CA LEU A 344 -0.25 -14.28 3.60
C LEU A 344 -0.86 -15.66 3.88
N GLU A 345 -0.48 -16.31 4.99
CA GLU A 345 -1.06 -17.58 5.41
C GLU A 345 -2.58 -17.48 5.66
N LYS A 346 -3.04 -16.45 6.39
CA LYS A 346 -4.49 -16.22 6.63
C LYS A 346 -5.26 -15.93 5.34
N LEU A 347 -4.63 -15.30 4.36
CA LEU A 347 -5.22 -15.07 3.03
C LEU A 347 -5.18 -16.32 2.14
N GLY A 348 -4.58 -17.42 2.59
CA GLY A 348 -4.51 -18.69 1.88
C GLY A 348 -3.27 -18.86 0.99
N PHE A 349 -2.28 -17.98 1.10
CA PHE A 349 -1.02 -18.04 0.37
C PHE A 349 0.05 -18.72 1.21
N SER A 350 0.10 -20.05 1.15
CA SER A 350 1.07 -20.84 1.94
C SER A 350 2.35 -21.18 1.16
N THR A 351 2.31 -21.13 -0.17
CA THR A 351 3.44 -21.42 -1.07
C THR A 351 3.70 -20.27 -2.04
N VAL A 352 4.95 -20.16 -2.52
CA VAL A 352 5.33 -19.17 -3.54
C VAL A 352 4.50 -19.36 -4.81
N GLU A 353 4.26 -20.62 -5.20
CA GLU A 353 3.44 -20.93 -6.37
C GLU A 353 2.00 -20.48 -6.22
N ASP A 354 1.35 -20.72 -5.07
CA ASP A 354 -0.02 -20.23 -4.82
C ASP A 354 -0.09 -18.71 -4.87
N PHE A 355 0.94 -18.03 -4.35
CA PHE A 355 1.03 -16.58 -4.32
C PHE A 355 1.25 -15.94 -5.71
N LEU A 356 1.94 -16.64 -6.60
CA LEU A 356 2.16 -16.17 -7.98
C LEU A 356 1.01 -16.55 -8.91
N GLU A 357 0.49 -17.77 -8.81
CA GLU A 357 -0.40 -18.37 -9.82
C GLU A 357 -1.87 -18.43 -9.40
N LYS A 358 -2.19 -18.49 -8.10
CA LYS A 358 -3.57 -18.60 -7.58
C LYS A 358 -3.95 -17.39 -6.73
N SER A 359 -3.68 -16.21 -7.25
CA SER A 359 -3.69 -14.96 -6.50
C SER A 359 -4.81 -14.02 -6.94
N ASP A 360 -6.04 -14.51 -7.01
CA ASP A 360 -7.21 -13.70 -7.40
C ASP A 360 -7.36 -12.45 -6.51
N LEU A 361 -6.94 -12.54 -5.24
CA LEU A 361 -6.91 -11.38 -4.33
C LEU A 361 -5.92 -10.29 -4.76
N LEU A 362 -4.80 -10.67 -5.37
CA LEU A 362 -3.68 -9.77 -5.68
C LEU A 362 -3.49 -9.55 -7.18
N THR A 363 -4.35 -10.13 -8.01
CA THR A 363 -4.25 -10.06 -9.47
C THR A 363 -5.48 -9.43 -10.10
N ARG A 364 -5.28 -8.93 -11.31
CA ARG A 364 -6.30 -8.31 -12.13
C ARG A 364 -6.15 -8.69 -13.59
N HIS A 365 -7.24 -8.55 -14.33
CA HIS A 365 -7.30 -8.85 -15.76
C HIS A 365 -7.39 -7.55 -16.54
N PHE A 366 -6.47 -7.36 -17.49
CA PHE A 366 -6.37 -6.11 -18.27
C PHE A 366 -7.28 -6.06 -19.47
#